data_AF-A0A936JI06-F1
#
_entry.id   AF-A0A936JI06-F1
#
_cell.length_a   1.000
_cell.length_b   1.000
_cell.length_c   1.000
_cell.angle_alpha   90.00
_cell.angle_beta   90.00
_cell.angle_gamma   90.00
#
_symmetry.space_group_name_H-M   'P 1'
#
loop_
_entity.id
_entity.type
_entity.pdbx_description
1 polymer ?
#
loop_
_entity_poly.entity_id
_entity_poly.type
_entity_poly.pdbx_seq_one_letter_code
_entity_poly.pdbx_strand_id
1 'polypeptide(L)'
;MKTTIAILLLLITSNFPLHANELGKRYLKLGNTYRESGNYEKSEEYLKLGKKMVAKDGYWTATAHEFLGYMYRDMVASGNYSDNAEYFNELAKENFENALAGFRKSVKQNDGSPAALSSIQTHIEELNSNLQSNNSSKSATNSVNYSNAKIVNYDNTKIKEVPAELPIQLENLSAVNNRIKEIPSTIAQYKKLKYLNLKKNRITAIAGAMSGLRNIKVLNLSENKLKSLPKSIDEMKQLEILDVSKNKLKEIPSSITSLKNLKVLDISGNKIPFSQISTLLKNMPNTNIIFDKYELVDEEESEDEDIGGPIQGN
;
A
#
# COMPACT_ATOMS: atom_id res chain seq x y z
N MET A 1 -43.06 -24.83 4.08
CA MET A 1 -43.80 -23.94 3.15
C MET A 1 -42.82 -22.97 2.50
N LYS A 2 -43.08 -22.50 1.27
CA LYS A 2 -42.30 -21.42 0.62
C LYS A 2 -42.90 -20.05 0.97
N THR A 3 -42.08 -19.04 1.23
CA THR A 3 -42.10 -17.69 0.62
C THR A 3 -40.90 -16.89 1.17
N THR A 4 -39.86 -16.48 0.43
CA THR A 4 -39.69 -15.54 -0.73
C THR A 4 -39.43 -14.07 -0.32
N ILE A 5 -38.60 -13.37 -1.14
CA ILE A 5 -38.18 -11.94 -1.15
C ILE A 5 -36.88 -11.66 -0.33
N ALA A 6 -35.86 -10.91 -0.78
CA ALA A 6 -35.32 -10.56 -2.12
C ALA A 6 -33.86 -10.01 -1.93
N ILE A 7 -32.83 -10.46 -2.65
CA ILE A 7 -32.31 -9.97 -3.95
C ILE A 7 -32.03 -8.45 -4.05
N LEU A 8 -30.74 -8.09 -4.13
CA LEU A 8 -30.17 -7.14 -5.13
C LEU A 8 -28.64 -7.38 -5.22
N LEU A 9 -28.16 -8.21 -6.16
CA LEU A 9 -27.46 -7.86 -7.43
C LEU A 9 -26.09 -7.15 -7.24
N LEU A 10 -25.02 -7.46 -7.98
CA LEU A 10 -24.85 -8.20 -9.25
C LEU A 10 -23.87 -9.39 -9.08
N LEU A 11 -24.04 -10.60 -9.64
CA LEU A 11 -24.20 -11.00 -11.05
C LEU A 11 -23.13 -10.45 -12.02
N ILE A 12 -21.99 -11.14 -12.12
CA ILE A 12 -21.37 -11.67 -13.36
C ILE A 12 -20.28 -12.68 -12.93
N THR A 13 -20.61 -13.98 -12.94
CA THR A 13 -19.60 -15.07 -12.93
C THR A 13 -19.94 -16.12 -13.97
N SER A 14 -20.34 -15.66 -15.15
CA SER A 14 -20.14 -16.36 -16.41
C SER A 14 -19.58 -15.34 -17.41
N ASN A 15 -18.56 -15.73 -18.18
CA ASN A 15 -17.86 -14.93 -19.19
C ASN A 15 -17.00 -13.72 -18.72
N PHE A 16 -15.71 -13.94 -18.45
CA PHE A 16 -14.61 -13.71 -19.42
C PHE A 16 -13.22 -13.51 -18.75
N PRO A 17 -12.11 -13.98 -19.37
CA PRO A 17 -10.73 -13.65 -18.94
C PRO A 17 -10.42 -12.15 -18.88
N LEU A 18 -11.21 -11.32 -19.58
CA LEU A 18 -11.06 -9.88 -19.66
C LEU A 18 -11.15 -9.19 -18.29
N HIS A 19 -12.08 -9.63 -17.43
CA HIS A 19 -12.26 -9.04 -16.10
C HIS A 19 -11.10 -9.39 -15.14
N ALA A 20 -10.60 -10.63 -15.22
CA ALA A 20 -9.41 -11.04 -14.48
C ALA A 20 -8.16 -10.26 -14.92
N ASN A 21 -7.99 -10.03 -16.24
CA ASN A 21 -6.89 -9.23 -16.76
C ASN A 21 -6.95 -7.78 -16.22
N GLU A 22 -8.09 -7.09 -16.33
CA GLU A 22 -8.25 -5.72 -15.80
C GLU A 22 -8.01 -5.62 -14.28
N LEU A 23 -8.45 -6.62 -13.51
CA LEU A 23 -8.13 -6.69 -12.08
C LEU A 23 -6.62 -6.91 -11.85
N GLY A 24 -5.99 -7.76 -12.66
CA GLY A 24 -4.54 -7.97 -12.66
C GLY A 24 -3.75 -6.69 -12.90
N LYS A 25 -4.12 -5.87 -13.91
CA LYS A 25 -3.51 -4.56 -14.19
C LYS A 25 -3.58 -3.61 -12.98
N ARG A 26 -4.72 -3.62 -12.27
CA ARG A 26 -4.90 -2.84 -11.04
C ARG A 26 -3.96 -3.32 -9.93
N TYR A 27 -3.82 -4.63 -9.74
CA TYR A 27 -2.86 -5.19 -8.79
C TYR A 27 -1.40 -4.88 -9.16
N LEU A 28 -1.01 -4.90 -10.44
CA LEU A 28 0.32 -4.50 -10.86
C LEU A 28 0.61 -3.03 -10.54
N LYS A 29 -0.34 -2.14 -10.85
CA LYS A 29 -0.21 -0.71 -10.51
C LYS A 29 -0.18 -0.47 -9.00
N LEU A 30 -0.99 -1.21 -8.23
CA LEU A 30 -1.00 -1.16 -6.77
C LEU A 30 0.34 -1.66 -6.19
N GLY A 31 0.85 -2.78 -6.68
CA GLY A 31 2.16 -3.33 -6.32
C GLY A 31 3.29 -2.34 -6.61
N ASN A 32 3.36 -1.77 -7.82
CA ASN A 32 4.34 -0.72 -8.13
C ASN A 32 4.20 0.53 -7.24
N THR A 33 2.97 0.88 -6.84
CA THR A 33 2.75 1.97 -5.86
C THR A 33 3.31 1.59 -4.48
N TYR A 34 3.22 0.31 -4.09
CA TYR A 34 3.86 -0.21 -2.88
C TYR A 34 5.39 -0.41 -3.00
N ARG A 35 5.96 -0.48 -4.22
CA ARG A 35 7.41 -0.38 -4.46
C ARG A 35 7.92 1.04 -4.25
N GLU A 36 7.33 2.01 -4.93
CA GLU A 36 7.65 3.45 -4.81
C GLU A 36 7.49 3.97 -3.37
N SER A 37 6.67 3.25 -2.61
CA SER A 37 6.39 3.37 -1.19
C SER A 37 7.48 2.84 -0.25
N GLY A 38 8.40 1.97 -0.68
CA GLY A 38 9.28 1.21 0.21
C GLY A 38 8.60 0.05 0.97
N ASN A 39 7.32 -0.23 0.71
CA ASN A 39 6.59 -1.34 1.32
C ASN A 39 6.70 -2.61 0.46
N TYR A 40 7.93 -3.10 0.33
CA TYR A 40 8.28 -4.17 -0.61
C TYR A 40 7.51 -5.48 -0.38
N GLU A 41 7.09 -5.78 0.85
CA GLU A 41 6.24 -6.92 1.21
C GLU A 41 4.86 -6.88 0.51
N LYS A 42 4.08 -5.80 0.69
CA LYS A 42 2.79 -5.62 -0.04
C LYS A 42 3.03 -5.43 -1.54
N SER A 43 4.15 -4.82 -1.93
CA SER A 43 4.54 -4.74 -3.35
C SER A 43 4.64 -6.12 -3.97
N GLU A 44 5.43 -7.01 -3.36
CA GLU A 44 5.67 -8.37 -3.84
C GLU A 44 4.38 -9.18 -3.91
N GLU A 45 3.54 -9.08 -2.88
CA GLU A 45 2.21 -9.70 -2.83
C GLU A 45 1.35 -9.30 -4.03
N TYR A 46 1.12 -7.99 -4.23
CA TYR A 46 0.25 -7.51 -5.30
C TYR A 46 0.88 -7.65 -6.69
N LEU A 47 2.21 -7.55 -6.83
CA LEU A 47 2.88 -7.81 -8.10
C LEU A 47 2.78 -9.29 -8.49
N LYS A 48 2.96 -10.24 -7.56
CA LYS A 48 2.77 -11.67 -7.81
C LYS A 48 1.31 -12.01 -8.13
N LEU A 49 0.35 -11.43 -7.39
CA LEU A 49 -1.07 -11.61 -7.62
C LEU A 49 -1.51 -11.06 -9.00
N GLY A 50 -1.08 -9.83 -9.32
CA GLY A 50 -1.30 -9.20 -10.62
C GLY A 50 -0.70 -10.03 -11.76
N LYS A 51 0.55 -10.49 -11.61
CA LYS A 51 1.24 -11.36 -12.59
C LYS A 51 0.42 -12.61 -12.92
N LYS A 52 -0.10 -13.29 -11.88
CA LYS A 52 -0.95 -14.49 -12.05
C LYS A 52 -2.22 -14.20 -12.84
N MET A 53 -2.83 -13.03 -12.64
CA MET A 53 -4.08 -12.63 -13.30
C MET A 53 -3.88 -12.17 -14.75
N VAL A 54 -2.76 -11.54 -15.06
CA VAL A 54 -2.43 -11.09 -16.43
C VAL A 54 -1.67 -12.14 -17.26
N ALA A 55 -1.43 -13.35 -16.75
CA ALA A 55 -0.54 -14.35 -17.36
C ALA A 55 -0.87 -14.80 -18.80
N LYS A 56 -2.04 -14.43 -19.35
CA LYS A 56 -2.43 -14.66 -20.75
C LYS A 56 -2.22 -13.43 -21.67
N ASP A 57 -1.78 -12.31 -21.09
CA ASP A 57 -1.51 -11.04 -21.74
C ASP A 57 0.01 -10.82 -21.75
N GLY A 58 0.62 -10.95 -22.92
CA GLY A 58 2.08 -10.93 -23.05
C GLY A 58 2.72 -9.60 -22.66
N TYR A 59 2.04 -8.47 -22.93
CA TYR A 59 2.51 -7.15 -22.54
C TYR A 59 2.43 -6.97 -21.03
N TRP A 60 1.26 -7.23 -20.42
CA TRP A 60 1.09 -7.01 -18.99
C TRP A 60 1.85 -8.03 -18.14
N THR A 61 2.10 -9.25 -18.65
CA THR A 61 3.02 -10.20 -18.02
C THR A 61 4.45 -9.66 -18.03
N ALA A 62 4.91 -9.04 -19.13
CA ALA A 62 6.21 -8.39 -19.19
C ALA A 62 6.30 -7.19 -18.22
N THR A 63 5.26 -6.36 -18.14
CA THR A 63 5.15 -5.25 -17.15
C THR A 63 5.17 -5.76 -15.71
N ALA A 64 4.55 -6.91 -15.42
CA ALA A 64 4.59 -7.52 -14.09
C ALA A 64 6.01 -7.94 -13.68
N HIS A 65 6.75 -8.51 -14.63
CA HIS A 65 8.15 -8.84 -14.46
C HIS A 65 9.01 -7.57 -14.32
N GLU A 66 8.80 -6.53 -15.12
CA GLU A 66 9.51 -5.25 -14.99
C GLU A 66 9.35 -4.64 -13.58
N PHE A 67 8.12 -4.58 -13.06
CA PHE A 67 7.85 -4.05 -11.73
C PHE A 67 8.47 -4.91 -10.62
N LEU A 68 8.50 -6.24 -10.76
CA LEU A 68 9.21 -7.14 -9.84
C LEU A 68 10.73 -6.90 -9.89
N GLY A 69 11.29 -6.72 -11.08
CA GLY A 69 12.72 -6.41 -11.28
C GLY A 69 13.11 -5.13 -10.55
N TYR A 70 12.38 -4.03 -10.78
CA TYR A 70 12.59 -2.79 -10.06
C TYR A 70 12.38 -2.94 -8.55
N MET A 71 11.40 -3.74 -8.11
CA MET A 71 11.13 -3.94 -6.70
C MET A 71 12.29 -4.64 -5.99
N TYR A 72 12.82 -5.75 -6.51
CA TYR A 72 13.94 -6.43 -5.89
C TYR A 72 15.23 -5.60 -5.94
N ARG A 73 15.48 -4.87 -7.04
CA ARG A 73 16.58 -3.89 -7.11
C ARG A 73 16.45 -2.83 -6.01
N ASP A 74 15.26 -2.25 -5.85
CA ASP A 74 15.00 -1.22 -4.85
C ASP A 74 15.09 -1.76 -3.41
N MET A 75 14.70 -3.02 -3.18
CA MET A 75 14.93 -3.72 -1.91
C MET A 75 16.42 -3.75 -1.54
N VAL A 76 17.29 -4.16 -2.47
CA VAL A 76 18.74 -4.17 -2.24
C VAL A 76 19.28 -2.75 -2.02
N ALA A 77 18.90 -1.81 -2.89
CA ALA A 77 19.31 -0.40 -2.78
C ALA A 77 18.84 0.28 -1.49
N SER A 78 17.76 -0.19 -0.86
CA SER A 78 17.28 0.31 0.44
C SER A 78 18.19 -0.06 1.63
N GLY A 79 19.15 -0.97 1.44
CA GLY A 79 20.07 -1.45 2.47
C GLY A 79 19.45 -2.40 3.51
N ASN A 80 18.13 -2.57 3.53
CA ASN A 80 17.42 -3.40 4.52
C ASN A 80 17.53 -4.91 4.29
N TYR A 81 18.11 -5.31 3.16
CA TYR A 81 18.26 -6.70 2.72
C TYR A 81 19.72 -7.02 2.35
N SER A 82 20.69 -6.33 2.96
CA SER A 82 22.14 -6.50 2.71
C SER A 82 22.60 -7.95 2.71
N ASP A 83 22.10 -8.72 3.67
CA ASP A 83 22.53 -10.09 3.94
C ASP A 83 22.04 -11.08 2.87
N ASN A 84 21.07 -10.65 2.05
CA ASN A 84 20.51 -11.39 0.91
C ASN A 84 20.64 -10.58 -0.41
N ALA A 85 21.56 -9.61 -0.47
CA ALA A 85 21.66 -8.68 -1.60
C ALA A 85 21.92 -9.40 -2.94
N GLU A 86 22.76 -10.44 -2.92
CA GLU A 86 23.04 -11.29 -4.09
C GLU A 86 21.77 -12.00 -4.58
N TYR A 87 21.02 -12.66 -3.68
CA TYR A 87 19.77 -13.34 -4.01
C TYR A 87 18.73 -12.40 -4.63
N PHE A 88 18.54 -11.21 -4.05
CA PHE A 88 17.58 -10.24 -4.59
C PHE A 88 18.08 -9.56 -5.88
N ASN A 89 19.39 -9.40 -6.08
CA ASN A 89 19.94 -8.94 -7.36
C ASN A 89 19.73 -9.97 -8.48
N GLU A 90 19.91 -11.27 -8.22
CA GLU A 90 19.59 -12.32 -9.18
C GLU A 90 18.08 -12.39 -9.49
N LEU A 91 17.21 -12.28 -8.48
CA LEU A 91 15.76 -12.15 -8.71
C LEU A 91 15.40 -10.88 -9.52
N ALA A 92 16.08 -9.75 -9.27
CA ALA A 92 15.87 -8.53 -10.04
C ALA A 92 16.22 -8.74 -11.51
N LYS A 93 17.40 -9.32 -11.77
CA LYS A 93 17.93 -9.67 -13.09
C LYS A 93 17.02 -10.65 -13.84
N GLU A 94 16.64 -11.77 -13.23
CA GLU A 94 15.73 -12.77 -13.83
C GLU A 94 14.41 -12.11 -14.26
N ASN A 95 13.89 -11.20 -13.44
CA ASN A 95 12.65 -10.48 -13.76
C ASN A 95 12.85 -9.43 -14.86
N PHE A 96 13.97 -8.71 -14.91
CA PHE A 96 14.29 -7.82 -16.05
C PHE A 96 14.51 -8.58 -17.37
N GLU A 97 15.18 -9.73 -17.34
CA GLU A 97 15.38 -10.59 -18.52
C GLU A 97 14.04 -11.13 -19.06
N ASN A 98 13.15 -11.59 -18.17
CA ASN A 98 11.79 -12.01 -18.53
C ASN A 98 10.95 -10.85 -19.10
N ALA A 99 11.05 -9.65 -18.50
CA ALA A 99 10.39 -8.45 -19.00
C ALA A 99 10.88 -8.09 -20.41
N LEU A 100 12.19 -8.07 -20.61
CA LEU A 100 12.84 -7.80 -21.89
C LEU A 100 12.43 -8.83 -22.96
N ALA A 101 12.40 -10.12 -22.62
CA ALA A 101 11.95 -11.19 -23.52
C ALA A 101 10.46 -11.10 -23.86
N GLY A 102 9.62 -10.66 -22.93
CA GLY A 102 8.20 -10.39 -23.15
C GLY A 102 7.97 -9.17 -24.05
N PHE A 103 8.54 -8.02 -23.68
CA PHE A 103 8.40 -6.80 -24.47
C PHE A 103 8.96 -6.93 -25.89
N ARG A 104 10.10 -7.62 -26.08
CA ARG A 104 10.66 -7.93 -27.43
C ARG A 104 9.66 -8.65 -28.34
N LYS A 105 8.77 -9.50 -27.80
CA LYS A 105 7.70 -10.17 -28.56
C LYS A 105 6.54 -9.22 -28.88
N SER A 106 6.31 -8.22 -28.03
CA SER A 106 5.25 -7.21 -28.17
C SER A 106 5.61 -5.99 -29.04
N VAL A 107 6.87 -5.81 -29.46
CA VAL A 107 7.35 -4.65 -30.28
C VAL A 107 6.56 -4.44 -31.59
N LYS A 108 5.77 -5.42 -32.06
CA LYS A 108 4.86 -5.26 -33.20
C LYS A 108 3.55 -4.50 -32.87
N GLN A 109 3.35 -4.07 -31.63
CA GLN A 109 2.21 -3.26 -31.19
C GLN A 109 2.67 -1.81 -30.94
N ASN A 110 1.79 -0.84 -31.25
CA ASN A 110 2.11 0.60 -31.38
C ASN A 110 2.53 1.32 -30.08
N ASP A 111 2.67 0.62 -28.96
CA ASP A 111 2.97 1.14 -27.62
C ASP A 111 4.34 0.71 -27.06
N GLY A 112 5.03 -0.24 -27.71
CA GLY A 112 6.34 -0.73 -27.30
C GLY A 112 7.48 0.27 -27.56
N SER A 113 7.61 1.32 -26.75
CA SER A 113 8.64 2.34 -26.94
C SER A 113 10.08 1.76 -26.86
N PRO A 114 10.97 2.02 -27.84
CA PRO A 114 12.37 1.58 -27.77
C PRO A 114 13.13 2.10 -26.55
N ALA A 115 12.71 3.23 -25.97
CA ALA A 115 13.28 3.81 -24.76
C ALA A 115 13.10 2.89 -23.52
N ALA A 116 11.96 2.23 -23.38
CA ALA A 116 11.72 1.29 -22.27
C ALA A 116 12.64 0.06 -22.36
N LEU A 117 12.81 -0.49 -23.56
CA LEU A 117 13.74 -1.59 -23.82
C LEU A 117 15.19 -1.20 -23.51
N SER A 118 15.61 -0.01 -23.93
CA SER A 118 16.95 0.53 -23.62
C SER A 118 17.15 0.69 -22.11
N SER A 119 16.16 1.21 -21.38
CA SER A 119 16.25 1.39 -19.93
C SER A 119 16.36 0.06 -19.18
N ILE A 120 15.57 -0.95 -19.55
CA ILE A 120 15.67 -2.29 -18.94
C ILE A 120 17.05 -2.91 -19.22
N GLN A 121 17.58 -2.73 -20.43
CA GLN A 121 18.89 -3.27 -20.79
C GLN A 121 20.03 -2.62 -19.98
N THR A 122 20.02 -1.28 -19.80
CA THR A 122 21.00 -0.59 -18.94
C THR A 122 20.98 -1.11 -17.50
N HIS A 123 19.81 -1.37 -16.91
CA HIS A 123 19.73 -1.92 -15.55
C HIS A 123 20.29 -3.34 -15.42
N ILE A 124 20.18 -4.17 -16.47
CA ILE A 124 20.82 -5.50 -16.50
C ILE A 124 22.35 -5.36 -16.54
N GLU A 125 22.88 -4.41 -17.32
CA GLU A 125 24.31 -4.11 -17.41
C GLU A 125 24.87 -3.54 -16.08
N GLU A 126 24.11 -2.67 -15.40
CA GLU A 126 24.43 -2.18 -14.05
C GLU A 126 24.44 -3.30 -12.99
N LEU A 127 23.47 -4.22 -13.00
CA LEU A 127 23.46 -5.35 -12.08
C LEU A 127 24.65 -6.29 -12.30
N ASN A 128 25.00 -6.58 -13.55
CA ASN A 128 26.15 -7.44 -13.88
C ASN A 128 27.49 -6.81 -13.46
N SER A 129 27.67 -5.50 -13.55
CA SER A 129 28.90 -4.82 -13.10
C SER A 129 29.02 -4.73 -11.56
N ASN A 130 27.90 -4.57 -10.86
CA ASN A 130 27.88 -4.59 -9.40
C ASN A 130 28.17 -5.99 -8.82
N LEU A 131 27.66 -7.07 -9.45
CA LEU A 131 27.97 -8.45 -9.05
C LEU A 131 29.45 -8.81 -9.21
N GLN A 132 30.16 -8.17 -10.15
CA GLN A 132 31.59 -8.40 -10.41
C GLN A 132 32.53 -7.56 -9.51
N SER A 133 32.02 -6.59 -8.75
CA SER A 133 32.83 -5.61 -8.00
C SER A 133 32.75 -5.73 -6.47
N ASN A 134 32.16 -6.81 -5.95
CA ASN A 134 32.03 -7.08 -4.51
C ASN A 134 33.35 -7.42 -3.81
N ASN A 135 34.18 -6.40 -3.58
CA ASN A 135 35.29 -6.44 -2.63
C ASN A 135 35.59 -5.04 -2.05
N SER A 136 34.63 -4.43 -1.34
CA SER A 136 34.85 -3.32 -0.38
C SER A 136 33.57 -2.92 0.34
N SER A 137 33.44 -3.30 1.60
CA SER A 137 32.41 -2.77 2.52
C SER A 137 32.60 -1.27 2.77
N LYS A 138 31.51 -0.48 2.78
CA LYS A 138 31.50 0.83 3.47
C LYS A 138 30.14 1.19 4.05
N SER A 139 30.10 1.27 5.37
CA SER A 139 29.03 1.97 6.10
C SER A 139 29.10 3.46 5.78
N ALA A 140 27.96 4.09 5.48
CA ALA A 140 27.86 5.52 5.25
C ALA A 140 26.57 6.09 5.87
N THR A 141 26.68 6.63 7.08
CA THR A 141 25.65 7.49 7.67
C THR A 141 25.65 8.85 6.97
N ASN A 142 24.99 8.93 5.82
CA ASN A 142 24.87 10.17 5.06
C ASN A 142 23.63 10.98 5.50
N SER A 143 23.85 12.05 6.26
CA SER A 143 22.90 13.15 6.37
C SER A 143 22.86 13.91 5.04
N VAL A 144 21.96 13.51 4.14
CA VAL A 144 21.82 14.14 2.83
C VAL A 144 21.23 15.53 2.98
N ASN A 145 21.82 16.54 2.33
CA ASN A 145 21.25 17.89 2.26
C ASN A 145 20.15 17.91 1.19
N TYR A 146 18.88 17.98 1.62
CA TYR A 146 17.72 17.75 0.77
C TYR A 146 17.17 18.98 0.03
N SER A 147 17.90 20.11 -0.06
CA SER A 147 17.35 21.42 -0.45
C SER A 147 16.51 21.48 -1.75
N ASN A 148 16.71 20.57 -2.70
CA ASN A 148 15.91 20.43 -3.93
C ASN A 148 15.19 19.08 -4.11
N ALA A 149 15.20 18.19 -3.11
CA ALA A 149 14.70 16.82 -3.29
C ALA A 149 13.15 16.76 -3.34
N LYS A 150 12.61 16.13 -4.39
CA LYS A 150 11.17 15.80 -4.49
C LYS A 150 10.80 14.52 -3.73
N ILE A 151 11.76 13.65 -3.50
CA ILE A 151 11.59 12.35 -2.84
C ILE A 151 12.55 12.33 -1.65
N VAL A 152 12.03 12.03 -0.47
CA VAL A 152 12.81 11.90 0.76
C VAL A 152 12.45 10.58 1.44
N ASN A 153 13.47 9.82 1.82
CA ASN A 153 13.34 8.52 2.47
C ASN A 153 14.13 8.52 3.79
N TYR A 154 13.47 8.15 4.88
CA TYR A 154 14.01 7.96 6.23
C TYR A 154 13.69 6.56 6.77
N ASP A 155 13.37 5.59 5.92
CA ASP A 155 12.99 4.25 6.31
C ASP A 155 14.09 3.60 7.17
N ASN A 156 13.70 2.93 8.26
CA ASN A 156 14.59 2.19 9.16
C ASN A 156 15.68 3.03 9.88
N THR A 157 15.67 4.37 9.77
CA THR A 157 16.66 5.27 10.39
C THR A 157 16.53 5.44 11.91
N LYS A 158 15.53 4.81 12.53
CA LYS A 158 15.21 4.82 13.98
C LYS A 158 14.77 6.20 14.52
N ILE A 159 14.40 7.14 13.64
CA ILE A 159 13.92 8.49 14.02
C ILE A 159 12.67 8.45 14.90
N LYS A 160 12.55 9.42 15.81
CA LYS A 160 11.46 9.52 16.80
C LYS A 160 10.35 10.51 16.40
N GLU A 161 10.61 11.31 15.38
CA GLU A 161 9.79 12.39 14.86
C GLU A 161 10.10 12.56 13.36
N VAL A 162 9.18 13.15 12.60
CA VAL A 162 9.47 13.55 11.21
C VAL A 162 10.35 14.80 11.26
N PRO A 163 11.49 14.87 10.55
CA PRO A 163 12.38 16.04 10.57
C PRO A 163 11.64 17.34 10.23
N ALA A 164 11.90 18.39 10.99
CA ALA A 164 11.20 19.67 10.88
C ALA A 164 11.45 20.37 9.52
N GLU A 165 12.67 20.23 8.99
CA GLU A 165 13.10 20.83 7.73
C GLU A 165 13.16 19.76 6.62
N LEU A 166 12.12 19.72 5.79
CA LEU A 166 12.12 18.98 4.53
C LEU A 166 12.03 19.99 3.37
N PRO A 167 12.50 19.65 2.15
CA PRO A 167 12.36 20.50 0.98
C PRO A 167 10.91 20.92 0.73
N ILE A 168 10.67 22.20 0.48
CA ILE A 168 9.33 22.73 0.19
C ILE A 168 8.72 22.17 -1.10
N GLN A 169 9.55 21.56 -1.96
CA GLN A 169 9.16 20.90 -3.20
C GLN A 169 8.81 19.41 -3.06
N LEU A 170 8.82 18.87 -1.84
CA LEU A 170 8.56 17.46 -1.52
C LEU A 170 7.25 16.96 -2.14
N GLU A 171 7.36 15.91 -2.97
CA GLU A 171 6.24 15.19 -3.57
C GLU A 171 6.04 13.83 -2.89
N ASN A 172 7.11 13.14 -2.49
CA ASN A 172 7.06 11.82 -1.83
C ASN A 172 7.89 11.80 -0.54
N LEU A 173 7.29 11.38 0.57
CA LEU A 173 7.97 11.13 1.84
C LEU A 173 7.75 9.70 2.31
N SER A 174 8.83 8.99 2.63
CA SER A 174 8.79 7.69 3.31
C SER A 174 9.59 7.74 4.61
N ALA A 175 9.04 7.19 5.69
CA ALA A 175 9.72 7.01 6.97
C ALA A 175 9.23 5.73 7.69
N VAL A 176 9.20 4.62 6.95
CA VAL A 176 8.78 3.28 7.39
C VAL A 176 9.66 2.71 8.51
N ASN A 177 9.09 1.91 9.40
CA ASN A 177 9.81 1.16 10.44
C ASN A 177 10.66 2.04 11.37
N ASN A 178 10.06 3.14 11.84
CA ASN A 178 10.68 4.11 12.73
C ASN A 178 10.00 4.13 14.11
N ARG A 179 10.26 5.17 14.90
CA ARG A 179 9.75 5.34 16.27
C ARG A 179 8.86 6.58 16.40
N ILE A 180 8.37 7.10 15.26
CA ILE A 180 7.55 8.31 15.16
C ILE A 180 6.25 8.12 15.96
N LYS A 181 5.96 9.04 16.89
CA LYS A 181 4.78 9.00 17.77
C LYS A 181 3.61 9.85 17.30
N GLU A 182 3.90 10.85 16.48
CA GLU A 182 2.98 11.88 16.02
C GLU A 182 3.40 12.41 14.65
N ILE A 183 2.45 13.01 13.96
CA ILE A 183 2.67 13.62 12.63
C ILE A 183 2.64 15.13 12.87
N PRO A 184 3.74 15.86 12.62
CA PRO A 184 3.83 17.27 12.99
C PRO A 184 2.86 18.12 12.17
N SER A 185 2.32 19.17 12.79
CA SER A 185 1.42 20.13 12.12
C SER A 185 2.06 20.80 10.90
N THR A 186 3.39 20.92 10.88
CA THR A 186 4.18 21.42 9.75
C THR A 186 4.08 20.54 8.50
N ILE A 187 3.63 19.28 8.58
CA ILE A 187 3.45 18.43 7.39
C ILE A 187 2.50 19.09 6.37
N ALA A 188 1.53 19.88 6.85
CA ALA A 188 0.60 20.64 6.02
C ALA A 188 1.28 21.67 5.09
N GLN A 189 2.54 22.06 5.33
CA GLN A 189 3.26 23.04 4.50
C GLN A 189 3.71 22.46 3.16
N TYR A 190 3.88 21.14 3.06
CA TYR A 190 4.34 20.46 1.85
C TYR A 190 3.19 20.31 0.83
N LYS A 191 2.76 21.43 0.24
CA LYS A 191 1.60 21.47 -0.68
C LYS A 191 1.76 20.61 -1.94
N LYS A 192 2.98 20.22 -2.31
CA LYS A 192 3.25 19.31 -3.43
C LYS A 192 3.20 17.82 -3.06
N LEU A 193 3.06 17.49 -1.76
CA LEU A 193 3.07 16.11 -1.27
C LEU A 193 1.91 15.30 -1.84
N LYS A 194 2.25 14.26 -2.61
CA LYS A 194 1.37 13.27 -3.24
C LYS A 194 1.44 11.92 -2.51
N TYR A 195 2.58 11.61 -1.92
CA TYR A 195 2.86 10.31 -1.33
C TYR A 195 3.42 10.47 0.09
N LEU A 196 2.77 9.86 1.09
CA LEU A 196 3.24 9.82 2.48
C LEU A 196 3.16 8.40 3.04
N ASN A 197 4.31 7.85 3.46
CA ASN A 197 4.39 6.56 4.13
C ASN A 197 5.01 6.66 5.51
N LEU A 198 4.23 6.29 6.52
CA LEU A 198 4.64 6.16 7.89
C LEU A 198 4.31 4.75 8.43
N LYS A 199 4.24 3.72 7.56
CA LYS A 199 4.03 2.31 7.95
C LYS A 199 4.96 1.92 9.11
N LYS A 200 4.47 1.10 10.03
CA LYS A 200 5.27 0.47 11.10
C LYS A 200 5.96 1.50 12.00
N ASN A 201 5.18 2.44 12.52
CA ASN A 201 5.62 3.46 13.47
C ASN A 201 4.89 3.31 14.81
N ARG A 202 4.86 4.38 15.62
CA ARG A 202 4.19 4.41 16.93
C ARG A 202 3.11 5.49 16.98
N ILE A 203 2.60 5.91 15.82
CA ILE A 203 1.68 7.04 15.68
C ILE A 203 0.35 6.69 16.35
N THR A 204 -0.09 7.54 17.28
CA THR A 204 -1.29 7.27 18.10
C THR A 204 -2.53 8.07 17.66
N ALA A 205 -2.31 9.20 16.99
CA ALA A 205 -3.37 10.04 16.44
C ALA A 205 -2.88 10.74 15.16
N ILE A 206 -3.82 11.04 14.28
CA ILE A 206 -3.66 12.05 13.24
C ILE A 206 -4.25 13.34 13.81
N ALA A 207 -3.39 14.27 14.22
CA ALA A 207 -3.82 15.61 14.61
C ALA A 207 -4.38 16.38 13.40
N GLY A 208 -5.02 17.53 13.64
CA GLY A 208 -5.50 18.43 12.58
C GLY A 208 -4.45 18.86 11.55
N ALA A 209 -3.17 18.61 11.86
CA ALA A 209 -1.98 18.60 10.99
C ALA A 209 -2.18 18.16 9.52
N MET A 210 -3.16 17.31 9.21
CA MET A 210 -3.38 16.81 7.84
C MET A 210 -4.32 17.68 6.96
N SER A 211 -5.01 18.70 7.50
CA SER A 211 -5.95 19.57 6.74
C SER A 211 -5.29 20.47 5.69
N GLY A 212 -3.99 20.30 5.41
CA GLY A 212 -3.27 20.97 4.33
C GLY A 212 -2.90 20.09 3.14
N LEU A 213 -3.03 18.77 3.24
CA LEU A 213 -2.48 17.79 2.28
C LEU A 213 -3.40 17.53 1.08
N ARG A 214 -3.94 18.59 0.47
CA ARG A 214 -4.99 18.49 -0.57
C ARG A 214 -4.60 17.73 -1.84
N ASN A 215 -3.30 17.62 -2.11
CA ASN A 215 -2.74 16.93 -3.28
C ASN A 215 -2.29 15.48 -2.99
N ILE A 216 -2.48 14.99 -1.76
CA ILE A 216 -2.08 13.63 -1.39
C ILE A 216 -2.95 12.60 -2.13
N LYS A 217 -2.28 11.63 -2.74
CA LYS A 217 -2.86 10.51 -3.51
C LYS A 217 -2.71 9.19 -2.75
N VAL A 218 -1.63 9.01 -2.00
CA VAL A 218 -1.38 7.80 -1.22
C VAL A 218 -0.95 8.18 0.19
N LEU A 219 -1.70 7.66 1.16
CA LEU A 219 -1.41 7.80 2.58
C LEU A 219 -1.34 6.40 3.20
N ASN A 220 -0.14 5.97 3.58
CA ASN A 220 0.09 4.71 4.27
C ASN A 220 0.47 4.97 5.74
N LEU A 221 -0.41 4.56 6.64
CA LEU A 221 -0.29 4.64 8.10
C LEU A 221 -0.46 3.25 8.73
N SER A 222 -0.29 2.18 7.96
CA SER A 222 -0.41 0.80 8.45
C SER A 222 0.55 0.48 9.59
N GLU A 223 0.23 -0.52 10.42
CA GLU A 223 1.08 -0.98 11.52
C GLU A 223 1.45 0.14 12.51
N ASN A 224 0.48 0.97 12.87
CA ASN A 224 0.63 2.04 13.86
C ASN A 224 -0.26 1.78 15.09
N LYS A 225 -0.58 2.82 15.86
CA LYS A 225 -1.38 2.75 17.09
C LYS A 225 -2.57 3.72 17.04
N LEU A 226 -3.02 4.08 15.84
CA LEU A 226 -4.13 5.01 15.62
C LEU A 226 -5.41 4.49 16.27
N LYS A 227 -6.07 5.34 17.07
CA LYS A 227 -7.35 5.01 17.73
C LYS A 227 -8.57 5.50 16.93
N SER A 228 -8.40 6.54 16.14
CA SER A 228 -9.42 7.16 15.29
C SER A 228 -8.78 7.85 14.08
N LEU A 229 -9.59 8.17 13.08
CA LEU A 229 -9.26 9.07 11.98
C LEU A 229 -10.04 10.39 12.15
N PRO A 230 -9.46 11.56 11.81
CA PRO A 230 -10.13 12.83 11.96
C PRO A 230 -11.22 13.00 10.89
N LYS A 231 -12.26 13.78 11.21
CA LYS A 231 -13.31 14.12 10.22
C LYS A 231 -12.73 14.79 8.97
N SER A 232 -11.69 15.62 9.14
CA SER A 232 -10.95 16.33 8.08
C SER A 232 -10.15 15.44 7.12
N ILE A 233 -10.24 14.11 7.23
CA ILE A 233 -9.75 13.18 6.19
C ILE A 233 -10.44 13.45 4.84
N ASP A 234 -11.66 13.99 4.87
CA ASP A 234 -12.41 14.40 3.69
C ASP A 234 -11.77 15.52 2.88
N GLU A 235 -10.90 16.35 3.45
CA GLU A 235 -10.19 17.41 2.74
C GLU A 235 -9.17 16.87 1.70
N MET A 236 -8.78 15.60 1.83
CA MET A 236 -7.86 14.92 0.91
C MET A 236 -8.56 14.49 -0.39
N LYS A 237 -9.17 15.43 -1.12
CA LYS A 237 -10.00 15.12 -2.31
C LYS A 237 -9.26 14.40 -3.45
N GLN A 238 -7.92 14.41 -3.46
CA GLN A 238 -7.08 13.67 -4.40
C GLN A 238 -6.68 12.26 -3.95
N LEU A 239 -7.08 11.82 -2.74
CA LEU A 239 -6.65 10.56 -2.16
C LEU A 239 -7.21 9.37 -2.96
N GLU A 240 -6.30 8.54 -3.48
CA GLU A 240 -6.58 7.34 -4.26
C GLU A 240 -6.41 6.07 -3.43
N ILE A 241 -5.47 6.06 -2.47
CA ILE A 241 -5.18 4.92 -1.60
C ILE A 241 -5.01 5.41 -0.16
N LEU A 242 -5.79 4.83 0.76
CA LEU A 242 -5.64 4.98 2.20
C LEU A 242 -5.39 3.60 2.82
N ASP A 243 -4.19 3.39 3.36
CA ASP A 243 -3.86 2.18 4.13
C ASP A 243 -3.72 2.55 5.61
N VAL A 244 -4.69 2.12 6.42
CA VAL A 244 -4.71 2.26 7.89
C VAL A 244 -4.78 0.88 8.56
N SER A 245 -4.36 -0.17 7.85
CA SER A 245 -4.40 -1.54 8.35
C SER A 245 -3.53 -1.76 9.60
N LYS A 246 -3.84 -2.79 10.39
CA LYS A 246 -3.09 -3.17 11.60
C LYS A 246 -2.92 -2.01 12.59
N ASN A 247 -4.02 -1.33 12.92
CA ASN A 247 -4.07 -0.20 13.86
C ASN A 247 -4.97 -0.53 15.06
N LYS A 248 -5.54 0.47 15.73
CA LYS A 248 -6.47 0.32 16.87
C LYS A 248 -7.77 1.09 16.65
N LEU A 249 -8.16 1.30 15.39
CA LEU A 249 -9.38 2.01 15.02
C LEU A 249 -10.60 1.23 15.53
N LYS A 250 -11.50 1.92 16.22
CA LYS A 250 -12.82 1.40 16.62
C LYS A 250 -13.96 1.91 15.73
N GLU A 251 -13.68 2.93 14.93
CA GLU A 251 -14.65 3.62 14.09
C GLU A 251 -13.93 4.19 12.86
N ILE A 252 -14.70 4.43 11.81
CA ILE A 252 -14.31 5.18 10.61
C ILE A 252 -15.24 6.40 10.49
N PRO A 253 -14.71 7.63 10.34
CA PRO A 253 -15.55 8.82 10.21
C PRO A 253 -16.36 8.76 8.91
N SER A 254 -17.67 9.04 9.00
CA SER A 254 -18.60 9.01 7.86
C SER A 254 -18.19 9.94 6.70
N SER A 255 -17.38 10.98 6.99
CA SER A 255 -16.83 11.91 6.01
C SER A 255 -15.90 11.24 4.97
N ILE A 256 -15.37 10.04 5.26
CA ILE A 256 -14.58 9.24 4.31
C ILE A 256 -15.33 8.93 3.02
N THR A 257 -16.67 8.83 3.08
CA THR A 257 -17.55 8.57 1.92
C THR A 257 -17.58 9.72 0.91
N SER A 258 -17.03 10.89 1.27
CA SER A 258 -16.87 12.04 0.38
C SER A 258 -15.60 11.95 -0.51
N LEU A 259 -14.70 10.99 -0.27
CA LEU A 259 -13.47 10.79 -1.02
C LEU A 259 -13.74 10.07 -2.35
N LYS A 260 -14.31 10.81 -3.32
CA LYS A 260 -14.77 10.23 -4.60
C LYS A 260 -13.66 9.66 -5.49
N ASN A 261 -12.39 9.99 -5.21
CA ASN A 261 -11.22 9.44 -5.91
C ASN A 261 -10.62 8.21 -5.21
N LEU A 262 -11.12 7.80 -4.04
CA LEU A 262 -10.56 6.70 -3.26
C LEU A 262 -10.83 5.35 -3.95
N LYS A 263 -9.76 4.69 -4.38
CA LYS A 263 -9.78 3.41 -5.09
C LYS A 263 -9.52 2.24 -4.14
N VAL A 264 -8.72 2.46 -3.09
CA VAL A 264 -8.40 1.46 -2.07
C VAL A 264 -8.50 2.07 -0.68
N LEU A 265 -9.23 1.38 0.20
CA LEU A 265 -9.31 1.66 1.63
C LEU A 265 -8.97 0.36 2.38
N ASP A 266 -7.78 0.27 2.95
CA ASP A 266 -7.38 -0.89 3.76
C ASP A 266 -7.54 -0.56 5.25
N ILE A 267 -8.53 -1.20 5.86
CA ILE A 267 -8.92 -1.09 7.28
C ILE A 267 -8.76 -2.42 8.02
N SER A 268 -8.18 -3.45 7.40
CA SER A 268 -7.90 -4.76 8.03
C SER A 268 -7.02 -4.64 9.29
N GLY A 269 -7.06 -5.61 10.20
CA GLY A 269 -6.36 -5.58 11.48
C GLY A 269 -6.79 -4.42 12.39
N ASN A 270 -8.07 -4.08 12.41
CA ASN A 270 -8.66 -3.06 13.30
C ASN A 270 -9.83 -3.64 14.11
N LYS A 271 -10.57 -2.81 14.85
CA LYS A 271 -11.73 -3.21 15.66
C LYS A 271 -12.99 -2.44 15.27
N ILE A 272 -13.25 -2.33 13.97
CA ILE A 272 -14.34 -1.54 13.39
C ILE A 272 -15.58 -2.45 13.25
N PRO A 273 -16.73 -2.12 13.87
CA PRO A 273 -17.94 -2.93 13.78
C PRO A 273 -18.40 -3.16 12.34
N PHE A 274 -18.90 -4.36 12.04
CA PHE A 274 -19.39 -4.72 10.71
C PHE A 274 -20.50 -3.77 10.21
N SER A 275 -21.31 -3.19 11.09
CA SER A 275 -22.33 -2.17 10.76
C SER A 275 -21.76 -0.90 10.14
N GLN A 276 -20.53 -0.50 10.50
CA GLN A 276 -19.84 0.59 9.81
C GLN A 276 -19.26 0.12 8.47
N ILE A 277 -18.71 -1.09 8.40
CA ILE A 277 -18.14 -1.66 7.17
C ILE A 277 -19.24 -1.82 6.10
N SER A 278 -20.40 -2.37 6.43
CA SER A 278 -21.54 -2.48 5.53
C SER A 278 -22.04 -1.11 5.05
N THR A 279 -22.02 -0.10 5.92
CA THR A 279 -22.30 1.30 5.56
C THR A 279 -21.27 1.85 4.56
N LEU A 280 -19.98 1.55 4.72
CA LEU A 280 -18.94 1.95 3.77
C LEU A 280 -19.11 1.25 2.41
N LEU A 281 -19.32 -0.07 2.41
CA LEU A 281 -19.56 -0.87 1.19
C LEU A 281 -20.76 -0.35 0.38
N LYS A 282 -21.86 0.02 1.06
CA LYS A 282 -23.04 0.61 0.42
C LYS A 282 -22.79 2.00 -0.17
N ASN A 283 -22.00 2.84 0.50
CA ASN A 283 -21.80 4.25 0.10
C ASN A 283 -20.57 4.48 -0.80
N MET A 284 -19.68 3.48 -0.92
CA MET A 284 -18.43 3.57 -1.71
C MET A 284 -18.26 2.36 -2.65
N PRO A 285 -19.24 2.03 -3.52
CA PRO A 285 -19.24 0.79 -4.32
C PRO A 285 -18.11 0.69 -5.36
N ASN A 286 -17.43 1.80 -5.66
CA ASN A 286 -16.27 1.85 -6.57
C ASN A 286 -14.92 1.81 -5.84
N THR A 287 -14.92 1.75 -4.51
CA THR A 287 -13.72 1.67 -3.67
C THR A 287 -13.50 0.23 -3.24
N ASN A 288 -12.29 -0.30 -3.45
CA ASN A 288 -11.89 -1.59 -2.89
C ASN A 288 -11.64 -1.42 -1.38
N ILE A 289 -12.62 -1.83 -0.56
CA ILE A 289 -12.52 -1.79 0.90
C ILE A 289 -12.00 -3.15 1.37
N ILE A 290 -10.80 -3.15 1.96
CA ILE A 290 -10.16 -4.33 2.52
C ILE A 290 -10.37 -4.31 4.02
N PHE A 291 -10.98 -5.37 4.56
CA PHE A 291 -11.34 -5.52 5.97
C PHE A 291 -11.17 -6.98 6.40
N ASP A 292 -11.13 -7.22 7.71
CA ASP A 292 -10.99 -8.58 8.24
C ASP A 292 -12.22 -9.43 7.92
N LYS A 293 -12.05 -10.75 7.79
CA LYS A 293 -13.20 -11.66 7.69
C LYS A 293 -13.91 -11.68 9.04
N TYR A 294 -15.15 -11.20 9.06
CA TYR A 294 -16.05 -11.39 10.19
C TYR A 294 -16.76 -12.72 10.01
N GLU A 295 -16.55 -13.64 10.94
CA GLU A 295 -17.49 -14.74 11.15
C GLU A 295 -18.76 -14.12 11.76
N LEU A 296 -19.90 -14.38 11.11
CA LEU A 296 -21.19 -14.16 11.75
C LEU A 296 -21.30 -15.24 12.82
N VAL A 297 -21.12 -14.84 14.08
CA VAL A 297 -21.60 -15.66 15.19
C VAL A 297 -23.11 -15.42 15.20
N ASP A 298 -23.88 -16.47 14.94
CA ASP A 298 -25.33 -16.40 15.07
C ASP A 298 -25.66 -16.10 16.54
N GLU A 299 -26.38 -15.01 16.79
CA GLU A 299 -26.87 -14.64 18.13
C GLU A 299 -28.09 -15.52 18.50
N GLU A 300 -27.87 -16.82 18.63
CA GLU A 300 -28.82 -17.76 19.24
C GLU A 300 -28.22 -18.32 20.56
N GLU A 301 -29.08 -18.51 21.55
CA GLU A 301 -28.79 -19.05 22.89
C GLU A 301 -27.91 -18.16 23.81
N SER A 302 -28.55 -17.11 24.35
CA SER A 302 -28.28 -16.62 25.71
C SER A 302 -29.54 -16.60 26.57
N GLU A 303 -30.32 -17.68 26.49
CA GLU A 303 -31.27 -18.07 27.53
C GLU A 303 -30.69 -19.30 28.24
N ASP A 304 -30.03 -19.08 29.37
CA ASP A 304 -29.94 -20.08 30.43
C ASP A 304 -29.95 -19.37 31.79
N GLU A 305 -30.75 -19.91 32.71
CA GLU A 305 -31.19 -19.24 33.92
C GLU A 305 -30.12 -19.28 35.03
N ASP A 306 -29.96 -18.18 35.79
CA ASP A 306 -29.49 -18.27 37.18
C ASP A 306 -30.41 -17.50 38.13
N ILE A 307 -31.47 -18.19 38.53
CA ILE A 307 -32.38 -17.83 39.62
C ILE A 307 -31.68 -18.11 40.97
N GLY A 308 -30.79 -17.19 41.37
CA GLY A 308 -29.80 -17.45 42.43
C GLY A 308 -29.64 -16.38 43.51
N GLY A 309 -30.69 -16.04 44.26
CA GLY A 309 -30.51 -15.35 45.55
C GLY A 309 -31.79 -15.18 46.39
N PRO A 310 -31.68 -14.87 47.69
CA PRO A 310 -30.51 -14.86 48.58
C PRO A 310 -30.63 -15.89 49.74
N ILE A 311 -29.54 -16.16 50.47
CA ILE A 311 -29.60 -16.84 51.79
C ILE A 311 -28.81 -16.05 52.83
N GLN A 312 -29.47 -15.77 53.97
CA GLN A 312 -28.89 -15.20 55.19
C GLN A 312 -28.60 -16.30 56.23
N GLY A 313 -27.74 -16.02 57.21
CA GLY A 313 -27.52 -16.82 58.43
C GLY A 313 -26.19 -17.60 58.40
N ASN A 314 -25.36 -17.59 59.43
CA ASN A 314 -25.46 -16.99 60.79
C ASN A 314 -24.17 -16.24 61.16
#